data_AF-A0A2U8TZS5-F1
#
_entry.id   AF-A0A2U8TZS5-F1
#
_cell.length_a   1.000
_cell.length_b   1.000
_cell.length_c   1.000
_cell.angle_alpha   90.00
_cell.angle_beta   90.00
_cell.angle_gamma   90.00
#
_symmetry.space_group_name_H-M   'P 1'
#
loop_
_entity.id
_entity.type
_entity.pdbx_description
1 polymer ?
#
loop_
_entity_poly.entity_id
_entity_poly.type
_entity_poly.pdbx_seq_one_letter_code
_entity_poly.pdbx_strand_id
1 'polypeptide(L)'
;MENFMEINDARTIPVSEYLDSVTDPLRRAAIASVFDQARSALERMRVRFSVYLPVPEIFVLTTVQIKAEANPLGLIVVSQGIIDHCLDTALASSNVIEGDEDRQDGLPDLFPQIGLTWVLAHEYTHLFRAHNEVQIELGSQDHVLRAFEHDADLCAAAAVYRAVQQWLPGMEDIDIRRYVTHALFWIIRTFPNTNDGAGIHPSFSERFFQILLKLTTMQALAGDVLDLDVKLPATAKRGDALRDVAIACETAYQAKFPGTQNNFFMQWHEYIKSYGHIAIINEWIMVSPFVEKHSHTTADMQRHVSAVPMTMSDIARLEKAERKRQRKAQARS
;
A
#
# COMPACT_ATOMS: atom_id res chain seq x y z
N MET A 1 -10.85 42.32 16.21
CA MET A 1 -10.60 40.92 16.58
C MET A 1 -9.30 40.55 15.91
N GLU A 2 -8.23 40.53 16.70
CA GLU A 2 -6.88 40.20 16.24
C GLU A 2 -6.82 38.70 15.97
N ASN A 3 -6.36 38.33 14.78
CA ASN A 3 -5.97 36.96 14.47
C ASN A 3 -4.77 36.62 15.36
N PHE A 4 -5.01 35.92 16.46
CA PHE A 4 -3.93 35.19 17.13
C PHE A 4 -3.38 34.20 16.12
N MET A 5 -2.16 34.43 15.64
CA MET A 5 -1.41 33.38 14.96
C MET A 5 -1.28 32.24 15.97
N GLU A 6 -1.91 31.10 15.70
CA GLU A 6 -1.60 29.88 16.41
C GLU A 6 -0.10 29.64 16.23
N ILE A 7 0.66 29.75 17.33
CA ILE A 7 2.05 29.36 17.35
C ILE A 7 2.03 27.83 17.24
N ASN A 8 2.40 27.33 16.07
CA ASN A 8 2.53 25.90 15.84
C ASN A 8 3.81 25.43 16.52
N ASP A 9 3.69 24.90 17.75
CA ASP A 9 4.79 24.33 18.51
C ASP A 9 5.23 22.94 18.01
N ALA A 10 4.73 22.49 16.85
CA ALA A 10 5.13 21.22 16.27
C ALA A 10 6.64 21.21 15.96
N ARG A 11 7.32 20.22 16.51
CA ARG A 11 8.74 19.93 16.30
C ARG A 11 8.90 18.63 15.53
N THR A 12 9.86 18.61 14.62
CA THR A 12 10.36 17.39 13.97
C THR A 12 11.49 16.83 14.83
N ILE A 13 11.28 15.65 15.42
CA ILE A 13 12.20 15.01 16.37
C ILE A 13 12.49 13.56 15.95
N PRO A 14 13.64 12.98 16.32
CA PRO A 14 13.90 11.56 16.07
C PRO A 14 12.85 10.66 16.75
N VAL A 15 12.61 9.47 16.20
CA VAL A 15 11.68 8.48 16.80
C VAL A 15 12.05 8.16 18.25
N SER A 16 13.35 8.12 18.60
CA SER A 16 13.79 7.89 19.98
C SER A 16 13.34 9.00 20.94
N GLU A 17 13.52 10.27 20.57
CA GLU A 17 13.06 11.42 21.37
C GLU A 17 11.52 11.43 21.49
N TYR A 18 10.82 11.06 20.41
CA TYR A 18 9.36 10.90 20.46
C TYR A 18 8.94 9.79 21.43
N LEU A 19 9.56 8.62 21.37
CA LEU A 19 9.27 7.51 22.29
C LEU A 19 9.51 7.89 23.75
N ASP A 20 10.57 8.66 24.03
CA ASP A 20 10.86 9.16 25.38
C ASP A 20 9.77 10.13 25.89
N SER A 21 9.11 10.85 24.98
CA SER A 21 7.99 11.74 25.31
C SER A 21 6.66 11.01 25.61
N VAL A 22 6.50 9.76 25.16
CA VAL A 22 5.26 8.98 25.37
C VAL A 22 5.21 8.47 26.80
N THR A 23 4.37 9.05 27.65
CA THR A 23 4.32 8.75 29.08
C THR A 23 3.80 7.34 29.41
N ASP A 24 2.84 6.81 28.65
CA ASP A 24 2.30 5.46 28.83
C ASP A 24 3.30 4.39 28.33
N PRO A 25 3.83 3.53 29.22
CA PRO A 25 4.78 2.48 28.84
C PRO A 25 4.24 1.46 27.84
N LEU A 26 2.94 1.13 27.90
CA LEU A 26 2.31 0.16 26.99
C LEU A 26 2.18 0.76 25.59
N ARG A 27 1.67 1.99 25.50
CA ARG A 27 1.61 2.73 24.22
C ARG A 27 3.00 2.92 23.64
N ARG A 28 3.99 3.28 24.45
CA ARG A 28 5.39 3.44 24.02
C ARG A 28 5.95 2.13 23.44
N ALA A 29 5.73 1.00 24.11
CA ALA A 29 6.18 -0.31 23.63
C ALA A 29 5.47 -0.71 22.33
N ALA A 30 4.17 -0.43 22.20
CA ALA A 30 3.42 -0.67 20.98
C ALA A 30 3.97 0.17 19.80
N ILE A 31 4.18 1.48 20.00
CA ILE A 31 4.76 2.38 18.99
C ILE A 31 6.15 1.87 18.57
N ALA A 32 7.02 1.55 19.54
CA ALA A 32 8.36 1.04 19.26
C ALA A 32 8.32 -0.24 18.41
N SER A 33 7.46 -1.20 18.79
CA SER A 33 7.29 -2.45 18.03
C SER A 33 6.82 -2.21 16.59
N VAL A 34 5.88 -1.28 16.40
CA VAL A 34 5.36 -0.93 15.07
C VAL A 34 6.45 -0.30 14.21
N PHE A 35 7.26 0.62 14.74
CA PHE A 35 8.40 1.20 14.02
C PHE A 35 9.48 0.18 13.68
N ASP A 36 9.81 -0.74 14.59
CA ASP A 36 10.80 -1.80 14.33
C ASP A 36 10.34 -2.71 13.19
N GLN A 37 9.06 -3.07 13.18
CA GLN A 37 8.46 -3.89 12.12
C GLN A 37 8.42 -3.16 10.78
N ALA A 38 8.05 -1.89 10.77
CA ALA A 38 8.06 -1.07 9.56
C ALA A 38 9.49 -0.91 9.02
N ARG A 39 10.48 -0.62 9.87
CA ARG A 39 11.90 -0.52 9.47
C ARG A 39 12.40 -1.85 8.88
N SER A 40 12.02 -2.98 9.46
CA SER A 40 12.32 -4.31 8.91
C SER A 40 11.74 -4.49 7.50
N ALA A 41 10.52 -3.99 7.24
CA ALA A 41 9.92 -4.02 5.91
C ALA A 41 10.64 -3.10 4.91
N LEU A 42 11.03 -1.89 5.32
CA LEU A 42 11.82 -0.97 4.47
C LEU A 42 13.18 -1.57 4.11
N GLU A 43 13.86 -2.23 5.04
CA GLU A 43 15.13 -2.93 4.75
C GLU A 43 14.94 -4.05 3.71
N ARG A 44 13.81 -4.77 3.77
CA ARG A 44 13.47 -5.76 2.73
C ARG A 44 13.23 -5.10 1.38
N MET A 45 12.56 -3.94 1.33
CA MET A 45 12.40 -3.17 0.10
C MET A 45 13.77 -2.78 -0.45
N ARG A 46 14.64 -2.21 0.38
CA ARG A 46 16.00 -1.80 0.02
C ARG A 46 16.75 -2.94 -0.67
N VAL A 47 16.77 -4.12 -0.04
CA VAL A 47 17.43 -5.32 -0.59
C VAL A 47 16.75 -5.77 -1.89
N ARG A 48 15.41 -5.80 -1.93
CA ARG A 48 14.65 -6.29 -3.09
C ARG A 48 14.83 -5.42 -4.32
N PHE A 49 14.89 -4.11 -4.14
CA PHE A 49 15.07 -3.13 -5.22
C PHE A 49 16.55 -2.82 -5.50
N SER A 50 17.49 -3.52 -4.84
CA SER A 50 18.94 -3.28 -4.96
C SER A 50 19.35 -1.83 -4.69
N VAL A 51 18.67 -1.18 -3.74
CA VAL A 51 18.96 0.21 -3.35
C VAL A 51 20.25 0.23 -2.53
N TYR A 52 21.24 0.98 -3.01
CA TYR A 52 22.56 1.06 -2.39
C TYR A 52 22.57 1.87 -1.10
N LEU A 53 21.73 2.90 -1.02
CA LEU A 53 21.63 3.77 0.16
C LEU A 53 20.88 3.05 1.29
N PRO A 54 21.28 3.25 2.56
CA PRO A 54 20.56 2.69 3.70
C PRO A 54 19.13 3.23 3.76
N VAL A 55 18.26 2.50 4.48
CA VAL A 55 16.94 3.05 4.81
C VAL A 55 17.15 4.35 5.60
N PRO A 56 16.52 5.46 5.18
CA PRO A 56 16.73 6.75 5.81
C PRO A 56 16.24 6.77 7.24
N GLU A 57 16.71 7.76 7.99
CA GLU A 57 16.19 8.01 9.33
C GLU A 57 14.73 8.51 9.24
N ILE A 58 13.92 8.05 10.20
CA ILE A 58 12.51 8.40 10.31
C ILE A 58 12.39 9.39 11.47
N PHE A 59 11.71 10.50 11.22
CA PHE A 59 11.43 11.54 12.20
C PHE A 59 9.94 11.63 12.46
N VAL A 60 9.58 12.07 13.67
CA VAL A 60 8.21 12.33 14.08
C VAL A 60 7.96 13.83 14.14
N LEU A 61 6.94 14.30 13.41
CA LEU A 61 6.40 15.64 13.56
C LEU A 61 5.35 15.60 14.68
N THR A 62 5.59 16.34 15.75
CA THR A 62 4.74 16.39 16.96
C THR A 62 3.47 17.22 16.74
N THR A 63 2.64 16.78 15.80
CA THR A 63 1.34 17.35 15.46
C THR A 63 0.29 16.25 15.38
N VAL A 64 -0.95 16.59 15.76
CA VAL A 64 -2.12 15.70 15.63
C VAL A 64 -2.64 15.64 14.19
N GLN A 65 -2.17 16.54 13.32
CA GLN A 65 -2.50 16.49 11.89
C GLN A 65 -1.98 15.18 11.29
N ILE A 66 -2.76 14.57 10.41
CA ILE A 66 -2.38 13.35 9.71
C ILE A 66 -1.60 13.73 8.44
N LYS A 67 -0.28 13.67 8.53
CA LYS A 67 0.64 13.94 7.42
C LYS A 67 1.88 13.04 7.49
N ALA A 68 2.34 12.58 6.33
CA ALA A 68 3.67 12.01 6.13
C ALA A 68 4.30 12.67 4.88
N GLU A 69 5.62 12.75 4.85
CA GLU A 69 6.36 13.19 3.67
C GLU A 69 7.79 12.66 3.65
N ALA A 70 8.25 12.30 2.46
CA ALA A 70 9.65 12.21 2.11
C ALA A 70 10.18 13.62 1.77
N ASN A 71 11.14 14.12 2.53
CA ASN A 71 11.68 15.46 2.31
C ASN A 71 12.89 15.45 1.34
N PRO A 72 13.23 16.60 0.73
CA PRO A 72 14.37 16.70 -0.19
C PRO A 72 15.75 16.42 0.43
N LEU A 73 15.85 16.34 1.75
CA LEU A 73 17.08 15.95 2.45
C LEU A 73 17.24 14.43 2.57
N GLY A 74 16.30 13.66 2.01
CA GLY A 74 16.32 12.21 2.06
C GLY A 74 15.83 11.63 3.38
N LEU A 75 15.00 12.35 4.13
CA LEU A 75 14.41 11.90 5.39
C LEU A 75 12.93 11.57 5.20
N ILE A 76 12.43 10.63 6.02
CA ILE A 76 10.99 10.37 6.12
C ILE A 76 10.47 11.05 7.39
N VAL A 77 9.47 11.90 7.25
CA VAL A 77 8.80 12.56 8.37
C VAL A 77 7.38 12.03 8.47
N VAL A 78 7.00 11.51 9.63
CA VAL A 78 5.64 11.05 9.91
C VAL A 78 5.07 11.84 11.09
N SER A 79 3.83 12.27 11.01
CA SER A 79 3.16 12.96 12.12
C SER A 79 2.78 12.01 13.26
N GLN A 80 2.71 12.55 14.48
CA GLN A 80 2.04 11.87 15.59
C GLN A 80 0.61 11.48 15.23
N GLY A 81 -0.13 12.35 14.51
CA GLY A 81 -1.48 12.07 14.04
C GLY A 81 -1.59 10.77 13.22
N ILE A 82 -0.61 10.46 12.35
CA ILE A 82 -0.59 9.18 11.64
C ILE A 82 -0.33 8.00 12.58
N ILE A 83 0.59 8.15 13.53
CA ILE A 83 0.92 7.08 14.49
C ILE A 83 -0.33 6.74 15.31
N ASP A 84 -0.98 7.77 15.83
CA ASP A 84 -2.21 7.67 16.61
C ASP A 84 -3.34 7.06 15.75
N HIS A 85 -3.50 7.52 14.50
CA HIS A 85 -4.45 6.94 13.55
C HIS A 85 -4.24 5.44 13.34
N CYS A 86 -3.01 4.99 13.07
CA CYS A 86 -2.74 3.58 12.86
C CYS A 86 -3.01 2.72 14.10
N LEU A 87 -2.79 3.26 15.30
CA LEU A 87 -3.10 2.58 16.57
C LEU A 87 -4.60 2.56 16.89
N ASP A 88 -5.30 3.65 16.58
CA ASP A 88 -6.67 3.90 17.03
C ASP A 88 -7.74 3.51 15.99
N THR A 89 -7.36 3.23 14.73
CA THR A 89 -8.29 2.79 13.64
C THR A 89 -8.97 1.45 13.93
N ALA A 90 -8.60 0.74 15.01
CA ALA A 90 -9.10 -0.58 15.33
C ALA A 90 -10.63 -0.65 15.56
N LEU A 91 -11.23 -1.66 14.93
CA LEU A 91 -12.53 -2.31 15.19
C LEU A 91 -13.78 -1.71 14.50
N ALA A 92 -14.00 -2.12 13.25
CA ALA A 92 -15.22 -2.86 12.96
C ALA A 92 -14.88 -4.34 13.16
N SER A 93 -15.67 -5.05 13.96
CA SER A 93 -15.49 -6.47 14.30
C SER A 93 -15.04 -7.30 13.10
N SER A 94 -14.10 -8.22 13.33
CA SER A 94 -13.66 -9.33 12.46
C SER A 94 -14.80 -10.10 11.77
N ASN A 95 -16.05 -9.91 12.21
CA ASN A 95 -17.29 -10.40 11.61
C ASN A 95 -17.55 -9.94 10.15
N VAL A 96 -16.76 -9.00 9.61
CA VAL A 96 -16.95 -8.46 8.25
C VAL A 96 -16.33 -9.36 7.16
N ILE A 97 -15.59 -10.43 7.51
CA ILE A 97 -15.28 -11.49 6.54
C ILE A 97 -16.42 -12.50 6.54
N GLU A 98 -17.53 -12.15 5.88
CA GLU A 98 -18.65 -13.07 5.67
C GLU A 98 -18.16 -14.36 4.98
N GLY A 99 -18.26 -15.48 5.70
CA GLY A 99 -18.16 -16.83 5.14
C GLY A 99 -17.47 -17.88 6.02
N ASP A 100 -16.71 -17.48 7.05
CA ASP A 100 -15.98 -18.43 7.91
C ASP A 100 -15.70 -17.77 9.27
N GLU A 101 -16.75 -17.59 10.09
CA GLU A 101 -16.67 -16.97 11.44
C GLU A 101 -15.61 -17.67 12.32
N ASP A 102 -15.35 -18.95 12.09
CA ASP A 102 -14.36 -19.76 12.83
C ASP A 102 -12.89 -19.45 12.47
N ARG A 103 -12.63 -18.72 11.37
CA ARG A 103 -11.27 -18.65 10.78
C ARG A 103 -10.45 -17.42 11.19
N GLN A 104 -11.07 -16.43 11.82
CA GLN A 104 -10.36 -15.23 12.31
C GLN A 104 -10.32 -15.08 13.83
N ASP A 105 -11.05 -15.91 14.58
CA ASP A 105 -10.90 -16.00 16.02
C ASP A 105 -9.48 -16.48 16.35
N GLY A 106 -8.60 -15.53 16.68
CA GLY A 106 -7.21 -15.78 17.08
C GLY A 106 -6.12 -15.17 16.19
N LEU A 107 -6.45 -14.42 15.14
CA LEU A 107 -5.42 -13.65 14.41
C LEU A 107 -4.91 -12.48 15.26
N PRO A 108 -3.58 -12.23 15.29
CA PRO A 108 -3.04 -11.09 16.02
C PRO A 108 -3.52 -9.79 15.38
N ASP A 109 -3.75 -8.77 16.21
CA ASP A 109 -4.01 -7.42 15.71
C ASP A 109 -2.72 -6.82 15.15
N LEU A 110 -2.60 -6.85 13.82
CA LEU A 110 -1.48 -6.28 13.08
C LEU A 110 -1.86 -4.98 12.37
N PHE A 111 -3.02 -4.38 12.65
CA PHE A 111 -3.45 -3.16 11.96
C PHE A 111 -2.46 -2.01 12.12
N PRO A 112 -1.96 -1.70 13.33
CA PRO A 112 -0.98 -0.63 13.49
C PRO A 112 0.30 -0.89 12.69
N GLN A 113 0.77 -2.13 12.69
CA GLN A 113 1.95 -2.61 11.97
C GLN A 113 1.76 -2.45 10.47
N ILE A 114 0.61 -2.90 9.94
CA ILE A 114 0.27 -2.77 8.52
C ILE A 114 0.17 -1.31 8.12
N GLY A 115 -0.53 -0.49 8.90
CA GLY A 115 -0.75 0.92 8.59
C GLY A 115 0.51 1.73 8.56
N LEU A 116 1.32 1.66 9.62
CA LEU A 116 2.57 2.42 9.65
C LEU A 116 3.59 1.88 8.62
N THR A 117 3.62 0.57 8.38
CA THR A 117 4.47 -0.01 7.33
C THR A 117 4.07 0.51 5.96
N TRP A 118 2.76 0.59 5.66
CA TRP A 118 2.28 1.12 4.39
C TRP A 118 2.68 2.59 4.21
N VAL A 119 2.43 3.44 5.21
CA VAL A 119 2.78 4.87 5.15
C VAL A 119 4.28 5.06 4.94
N LEU A 120 5.11 4.42 5.75
CA LEU A 120 6.56 4.59 5.66
C LEU A 120 7.12 3.99 4.37
N ALA A 121 6.55 2.89 3.86
CA ALA A 121 6.95 2.32 2.58
C ALA A 121 6.56 3.20 1.39
N HIS A 122 5.42 3.89 1.48
CA HIS A 122 4.98 4.87 0.49
C HIS A 122 6.00 6.02 0.40
N GLU A 123 6.30 6.68 1.53
CA GLU A 123 7.30 7.75 1.57
C GLU A 123 8.71 7.27 1.17
N TYR A 124 9.12 6.09 1.63
CA TYR A 124 10.41 5.54 1.23
C TYR A 124 10.49 5.35 -0.29
N THR A 125 9.38 5.01 -0.94
CA THR A 125 9.32 4.83 -2.39
C THR A 125 9.62 6.11 -3.12
N HIS A 126 9.07 7.26 -2.69
CA HIS A 126 9.44 8.56 -3.28
C HIS A 126 10.95 8.83 -3.24
N LEU A 127 11.63 8.40 -2.18
CA LEU A 127 13.08 8.56 -2.03
C LEU A 127 13.86 7.61 -2.93
N PHE A 128 13.69 6.29 -2.78
CA PHE A 128 14.54 5.34 -3.51
C PHE A 128 14.21 5.25 -5.00
N ARG A 129 13.01 5.68 -5.42
CA ARG A 129 12.61 5.82 -6.82
C ARG A 129 12.95 7.20 -7.40
N ALA A 130 13.59 8.07 -6.62
CA ALA A 130 14.04 9.38 -7.08
C ALA A 130 12.91 10.23 -7.70
N HIS A 131 11.71 10.18 -7.11
CA HIS A 131 10.54 10.90 -7.64
C HIS A 131 10.79 12.41 -7.67
N ASN A 132 11.52 12.96 -6.68
CA ASN A 132 11.87 14.37 -6.64
C ASN A 132 12.81 14.77 -7.80
N GLU A 133 13.83 13.96 -8.11
CA GLU A 133 14.73 14.20 -9.23
C GLU A 133 14.00 14.14 -10.58
N VAL A 134 13.06 13.20 -10.71
CA VAL A 134 12.21 13.07 -11.90
C VAL A 134 11.25 14.26 -12.01
N GLN A 135 10.70 14.74 -10.88
CA GLN A 135 9.86 15.95 -10.83
C GLN A 135 10.63 17.19 -11.28
N ILE A 136 11.91 17.31 -10.92
CA ILE A 136 12.79 18.40 -11.38
C ILE A 136 12.99 18.33 -12.90
N GLU A 137 13.12 17.13 -13.47
CA GLU A 137 13.32 16.93 -14.92
C GLU A 137 12.02 17.12 -15.74
N LEU A 138 10.89 16.57 -15.29
CA LEU A 138 9.62 16.56 -16.03
C LEU A 138 8.67 17.72 -15.67
N GLY A 139 8.95 18.40 -14.56
CA GLY A 139 8.05 19.38 -13.96
C GLY A 139 6.99 18.75 -13.05
N SER A 140 6.22 19.62 -12.39
CA SER A 140 5.19 19.24 -11.40
C SER A 140 3.78 19.19 -12.00
N GLN A 141 3.65 18.58 -13.17
CA GLN A 141 2.36 18.44 -13.85
C GLN A 141 1.52 17.37 -13.15
N ASP A 142 0.20 17.56 -13.05
CA ASP A 142 -0.69 16.67 -12.28
C ASP A 142 -0.51 15.18 -12.61
N HIS A 143 -0.41 14.84 -13.90
CA HIS A 143 -0.24 13.46 -14.33
C HIS A 143 1.11 12.84 -13.92
N VAL A 144 2.17 13.66 -13.78
CA VAL A 144 3.49 13.21 -13.30
C VAL A 144 3.41 12.89 -11.82
N LEU A 145 2.84 13.81 -11.04
CA LEU A 145 2.70 13.64 -9.59
C LEU A 145 1.77 12.47 -9.26
N ARG A 146 0.65 12.36 -9.97
CA ARG A 146 -0.28 11.22 -9.84
C ARG A 146 0.39 9.88 -10.16
N ALA A 147 1.27 9.84 -11.16
CA ALA A 147 2.05 8.65 -11.50
C ALA A 147 3.06 8.27 -10.39
N PHE A 148 3.66 9.26 -9.71
CA PHE A 148 4.52 9.01 -8.55
C PHE A 148 3.75 8.43 -7.36
N GLU A 149 2.59 9.01 -7.04
CA GLU A 149 1.69 8.52 -5.99
C GLU A 149 1.24 7.08 -6.29
N HIS A 150 0.95 6.80 -7.56
CA HIS A 150 0.61 5.46 -8.01
C HIS A 150 1.76 4.46 -7.76
N ASP A 151 2.98 4.76 -8.19
CA ASP A 151 4.13 3.87 -7.96
C ASP A 151 4.39 3.65 -6.46
N ALA A 152 4.31 4.71 -5.66
CA ALA A 152 4.44 4.66 -4.21
C ALA A 152 3.38 3.77 -3.55
N ASP A 153 2.11 3.88 -3.93
CA ASP A 153 1.03 3.03 -3.43
C ASP A 153 1.24 1.54 -3.78
N LEU A 154 1.67 1.23 -5.02
CA LEU A 154 1.88 -0.16 -5.43
C LEU A 154 3.09 -0.79 -4.73
N CYS A 155 4.16 -0.03 -4.54
CA CYS A 155 5.35 -0.47 -3.81
C CYS A 155 5.03 -0.69 -2.32
N ALA A 156 4.30 0.24 -1.70
CA ALA A 156 3.87 0.14 -0.31
C ALA A 156 2.94 -1.06 -0.08
N ALA A 157 1.94 -1.27 -0.94
CA ALA A 157 1.05 -2.42 -0.86
C ALA A 157 1.81 -3.76 -1.00
N ALA A 158 2.78 -3.81 -1.92
CA ALA A 158 3.64 -4.97 -2.08
C ALA A 158 4.50 -5.23 -0.84
N ALA A 159 5.07 -4.18 -0.25
CA ALA A 159 5.89 -4.27 0.96
C ALA A 159 5.09 -4.82 2.15
N VAL A 160 3.89 -4.31 2.37
CA VAL A 160 2.95 -4.77 3.41
C VAL A 160 2.61 -6.24 3.22
N TYR A 161 2.20 -6.64 2.01
CA TYR A 161 1.85 -8.02 1.73
C TYR A 161 3.01 -8.98 2.02
N ARG A 162 4.25 -8.63 1.61
CA ARG A 162 5.44 -9.43 1.92
C ARG A 162 5.78 -9.42 3.41
N ALA A 163 5.55 -8.31 4.11
CA ALA A 163 5.77 -8.23 5.54
C ALA A 163 4.81 -9.14 6.31
N VAL A 164 3.51 -9.13 5.97
CA VAL A 164 2.52 -10.01 6.60
C VAL A 164 2.81 -11.49 6.32
N GLN A 165 3.25 -11.84 5.10
CA GLN A 165 3.74 -13.20 4.80
C GLN A 165 4.86 -13.66 5.73
N GLN A 166 5.71 -12.75 6.19
CA GLN A 166 6.79 -13.06 7.12
C GLN A 166 6.32 -13.07 8.57
N TRP A 167 5.43 -12.16 8.97
CA TRP A 167 4.90 -12.07 10.33
C TRP A 167 4.00 -13.26 10.69
N LEU A 168 3.30 -13.82 9.70
CA LEU A 168 2.36 -14.93 9.86
C LEU A 168 2.81 -16.15 9.03
N PRO A 169 3.96 -16.77 9.37
CA PRO A 169 4.43 -17.94 8.64
C PRO A 169 3.43 -19.09 8.80
N GLY A 170 2.98 -19.65 7.68
CA GLY A 170 2.01 -20.76 7.65
C GLY A 170 0.57 -20.35 7.35
N MET A 171 0.27 -19.04 7.25
CA MET A 171 -1.01 -18.60 6.72
C MET A 171 -1.07 -18.79 5.19
N GLU A 172 -2.22 -19.24 4.69
CA GLU A 172 -2.46 -19.39 3.26
C GLU A 172 -2.40 -18.04 2.54
N ASP A 173 -1.87 -18.04 1.30
CA ASP A 173 -1.67 -16.83 0.50
C ASP A 173 -2.93 -15.96 0.37
N ILE A 174 -4.08 -16.61 0.15
CA ILE A 174 -5.35 -15.92 -0.03
C ILE A 174 -5.82 -15.24 1.26
N ASP A 175 -5.58 -15.85 2.41
CA ASP A 175 -5.98 -15.32 3.72
C ASP A 175 -5.12 -14.10 4.07
N ILE A 176 -3.82 -14.14 3.74
CA ILE A 176 -2.92 -12.99 3.87
C ILE A 176 -3.40 -11.82 3.01
N ARG A 177 -3.74 -12.06 1.74
CA ARG A 177 -4.22 -10.98 0.85
C ARG A 177 -5.52 -10.38 1.38
N ARG A 178 -6.48 -11.21 1.81
CA ARG A 178 -7.73 -10.74 2.42
C ARG A 178 -7.48 -9.88 3.65
N TYR A 179 -6.59 -10.32 4.53
CA TYR A 179 -6.22 -9.58 5.73
C TYR A 179 -5.56 -8.23 5.42
N VAL A 180 -4.61 -8.21 4.48
CA VAL A 180 -3.97 -6.97 4.00
C VAL A 180 -4.97 -6.03 3.35
N THR A 181 -5.86 -6.55 2.50
CA THR A 181 -6.92 -5.76 1.86
C THR A 181 -7.84 -5.14 2.91
N HIS A 182 -8.27 -5.92 3.91
CA HIS A 182 -9.12 -5.44 4.99
C HIS A 182 -8.43 -4.32 5.79
N ALA A 183 -7.18 -4.53 6.22
CA ALA A 183 -6.44 -3.54 6.99
C ALA A 183 -6.20 -2.25 6.18
N LEU A 184 -5.67 -2.36 4.96
CA LEU A 184 -5.40 -1.21 4.10
C LEU A 184 -6.68 -0.44 3.73
N PHE A 185 -7.81 -1.12 3.55
CA PHE A 185 -9.09 -0.44 3.37
C PHE A 185 -9.34 0.53 4.51
N TRP A 186 -9.35 0.03 5.75
CA TRP A 186 -9.71 0.86 6.90
C TRP A 186 -8.70 1.99 7.12
N ILE A 187 -7.40 1.69 7.03
CA ILE A 187 -6.34 2.68 7.21
C ILE A 187 -6.48 3.83 6.21
N ILE A 188 -6.63 3.53 4.92
CA ILE A 188 -6.65 4.55 3.86
C ILE A 188 -8.02 5.25 3.81
N ARG A 189 -9.13 4.50 3.95
CA ARG A 189 -10.50 5.03 3.85
C ARG A 189 -10.82 6.06 4.94
N THR A 190 -10.20 5.90 6.11
CA THR A 190 -10.43 6.75 7.29
C THR A 190 -9.42 7.87 7.42
N PHE A 191 -8.42 7.97 6.54
CA PHE A 191 -7.63 9.20 6.46
C PHE A 191 -8.55 10.37 6.14
N PRO A 192 -8.41 11.50 6.86
CA PRO A 192 -9.14 12.70 6.52
C PRO A 192 -8.78 13.06 5.07
N ASN A 193 -9.79 13.26 4.23
CA ASN A 193 -9.57 13.83 2.90
C ASN A 193 -8.98 15.22 3.09
N THR A 194 -7.66 15.33 3.07
CA THR A 194 -6.94 16.59 2.91
C THR A 194 -7.18 17.02 1.47
N ASN A 195 -8.39 17.51 1.19
CA ASN A 195 -8.73 18.26 -0.02
C ASN A 195 -8.02 19.64 0.02
N ASP A 196 -6.74 19.64 0.37
CA ASP A 196 -5.89 20.80 0.55
C ASP A 196 -5.40 21.22 -0.85
N GLY A 197 -6.37 21.51 -1.73
CA GLY A 197 -6.24 22.38 -2.89
C GLY A 197 -5.36 21.95 -4.06
N ALA A 198 -4.56 20.89 -3.97
CA ALA A 198 -3.57 20.60 -5.01
C ALA A 198 -3.98 19.53 -6.04
N GLY A 199 -4.97 18.67 -5.75
CA GLY A 199 -5.35 17.59 -6.70
C GLY A 199 -4.24 16.55 -6.97
N ILE A 200 -3.17 16.55 -6.16
CA ILE A 200 -1.97 15.73 -6.36
C ILE A 200 -2.20 14.29 -5.87
N HIS A 201 -2.84 14.10 -4.72
CA HIS A 201 -3.16 12.77 -4.22
C HIS A 201 -4.45 12.24 -4.85
N PRO A 202 -4.42 11.05 -5.48
CA PRO A 202 -5.63 10.47 -6.07
C PRO A 202 -6.69 10.20 -5.00
N SER A 203 -7.96 10.19 -5.42
CA SER A 203 -9.08 9.82 -4.55
C SER A 203 -8.87 8.43 -3.93
N PHE A 204 -9.46 8.18 -2.74
CA PHE A 204 -9.45 6.85 -2.12
C PHE A 204 -9.81 5.74 -3.10
N SER A 205 -10.88 5.93 -3.89
CA SER A 205 -11.35 4.90 -4.82
C SER A 205 -10.32 4.55 -5.89
N GLU A 206 -9.61 5.54 -6.41
CA GLU A 206 -8.54 5.32 -7.36
C GLU A 206 -7.36 4.56 -6.72
N ARG A 207 -6.86 5.04 -5.58
CA ARG A 207 -5.73 4.43 -4.87
C ARG A 207 -6.03 2.99 -4.51
N PHE A 208 -7.18 2.76 -3.89
CA PHE A 208 -7.56 1.44 -3.39
C PHE A 208 -7.85 0.45 -4.52
N PHE A 209 -8.42 0.90 -5.65
CA PHE A 209 -8.55 0.04 -6.82
C PHE A 209 -7.21 -0.50 -7.32
N GLN A 210 -6.22 0.39 -7.45
CA GLN A 210 -4.90 0.00 -7.96
C GLN A 210 -4.16 -0.91 -6.96
N ILE A 211 -4.31 -0.66 -5.66
CA ILE A 211 -3.84 -1.55 -4.59
C ILE A 211 -4.49 -2.95 -4.70
N LEU A 212 -5.81 -3.03 -4.90
CA LEU A 212 -6.51 -4.30 -5.10
C LEU A 212 -6.00 -5.06 -6.34
N LEU A 213 -5.75 -4.36 -7.45
CA LEU A 213 -5.21 -4.96 -8.67
C LEU A 213 -3.78 -5.50 -8.44
N LYS A 214 -2.94 -4.74 -7.73
CA LYS A 214 -1.59 -5.17 -7.33
C LYS A 214 -1.67 -6.43 -6.48
N LEU A 215 -2.47 -6.40 -5.41
CA LEU A 215 -2.66 -7.54 -4.51
C LEU A 215 -3.32 -8.74 -5.21
N THR A 216 -4.02 -8.55 -6.33
CA THR A 216 -4.57 -9.66 -7.12
C THR A 216 -3.48 -10.35 -7.96
N THR A 217 -2.62 -9.55 -8.60
CA THR A 217 -1.66 -10.00 -9.62
C THR A 217 -0.28 -10.36 -9.07
N MET A 218 0.04 -9.97 -7.84
CA MET A 218 1.30 -10.32 -7.19
C MET A 218 1.48 -11.84 -7.06
N GLN A 219 2.66 -12.34 -7.41
CA GLN A 219 3.07 -13.73 -7.22
C GLN A 219 3.09 -14.11 -5.73
N ALA A 220 2.59 -15.30 -5.38
CA ALA A 220 2.63 -15.76 -4.00
C ALA A 220 4.08 -16.12 -3.59
N LEU A 221 4.77 -16.88 -4.44
CA LEU A 221 6.13 -17.33 -4.26
C LEU A 221 7.05 -16.85 -5.38
N ALA A 222 8.34 -16.76 -5.08
CA ALA A 222 9.35 -16.46 -6.07
C ALA A 222 9.33 -17.50 -7.20
N GLY A 223 9.11 -17.03 -8.43
CA GLY A 223 9.10 -17.87 -9.62
C GLY A 223 7.72 -18.36 -10.05
N ASP A 224 6.63 -18.04 -9.35
CA ASP A 224 5.26 -18.27 -9.83
C ASP A 224 5.03 -17.63 -11.20
N VAL A 225 3.96 -18.00 -11.90
CA VAL A 225 3.63 -17.32 -13.17
C VAL A 225 3.11 -15.92 -12.85
N LEU A 226 3.64 -14.91 -13.52
CA LEU A 226 3.12 -13.55 -13.45
C LEU A 226 1.93 -13.43 -14.43
N ASP A 227 0.78 -13.03 -13.93
CA ASP A 227 -0.48 -12.93 -14.69
C ASP A 227 -1.12 -11.56 -14.49
N LEU A 228 -0.56 -10.56 -15.15
CA LEU A 228 -1.01 -9.16 -15.05
C LEU A 228 -2.39 -8.93 -15.66
N ASP A 229 -2.77 -9.77 -16.64
CA ASP A 229 -4.05 -9.68 -17.35
C ASP A 229 -5.18 -10.46 -16.65
N VAL A 230 -4.90 -11.11 -15.51
CA VAL A 230 -5.88 -11.92 -14.75
C VAL A 230 -6.53 -13.01 -15.61
N LYS A 231 -5.73 -13.67 -16.46
CA LYS A 231 -6.21 -14.73 -17.38
C LYS A 231 -6.22 -16.11 -16.74
N LEU A 232 -5.42 -16.33 -15.70
CA LEU A 232 -5.37 -17.60 -15.00
C LEU A 232 -6.53 -17.70 -13.99
N PRO A 233 -7.21 -18.85 -13.90
CA PRO A 233 -8.30 -19.05 -12.94
C PRO A 233 -7.90 -18.78 -11.48
N ALA A 234 -6.64 -19.07 -11.12
CA ALA A 234 -6.11 -18.80 -9.78
C ALA A 234 -6.04 -17.30 -9.48
N THR A 235 -5.59 -16.49 -10.44
CA THR A 235 -5.53 -15.02 -10.30
C THR A 235 -6.93 -14.42 -10.27
N ALA A 236 -7.85 -14.90 -11.11
CA ALA A 236 -9.25 -14.48 -11.10
C ALA A 236 -9.92 -14.75 -9.74
N LYS A 237 -9.71 -15.96 -9.18
CA LYS A 237 -10.22 -16.33 -7.84
C LYS A 237 -9.66 -15.44 -6.73
N ARG A 238 -8.39 -15.02 -6.82
CA ARG A 238 -7.83 -14.01 -5.90
C ARG A 238 -8.59 -12.69 -6.03
N GLY A 239 -8.78 -12.21 -7.25
CA GLY A 239 -9.51 -10.97 -7.54
C GLY A 239 -10.92 -10.97 -6.95
N ASP A 240 -11.68 -12.05 -7.16
CA ASP A 240 -13.02 -12.22 -6.58
C ASP A 240 -12.98 -12.14 -5.05
N ALA A 241 -12.09 -12.90 -4.41
CA ALA A 241 -11.97 -12.93 -2.96
C ALA A 241 -11.59 -11.58 -2.34
N LEU A 242 -10.75 -10.77 -3.00
CA LEU A 242 -10.39 -9.44 -2.50
C LEU A 242 -11.49 -8.41 -2.76
N ARG A 243 -12.20 -8.53 -3.88
CA ARG A 243 -13.40 -7.73 -4.15
C ARG A 243 -14.45 -7.95 -3.06
N ASP A 244 -14.70 -9.20 -2.68
CA ASP A 244 -15.71 -9.52 -1.66
C ASP A 244 -15.33 -8.90 -0.29
N VAL A 245 -14.05 -8.94 0.09
CA VAL A 245 -13.55 -8.23 1.28
C VAL A 245 -13.77 -6.72 1.17
N ALA A 246 -13.45 -6.10 0.03
CA ALA A 246 -13.67 -4.67 -0.17
C ALA A 246 -15.16 -4.29 -0.07
N ILE A 247 -16.07 -5.13 -0.58
CA ILE A 247 -17.52 -4.95 -0.47
C ILE A 247 -17.96 -4.98 0.98
N ALA A 248 -17.50 -5.97 1.73
CA ALA A 248 -17.86 -6.09 3.13
C ALA A 248 -17.32 -4.90 3.95
N CYS A 249 -16.07 -4.48 3.70
CA CYS A 249 -15.48 -3.33 4.38
C CYS A 249 -16.24 -2.02 4.12
N GLU A 250 -16.57 -1.71 2.87
CA GLU A 250 -17.32 -0.50 2.54
C GLU A 250 -18.76 -0.57 3.09
N THR A 251 -19.39 -1.74 3.07
CA THR A 251 -20.72 -1.93 3.69
C THR A 251 -20.66 -1.62 5.19
N ALA A 252 -19.65 -2.14 5.89
CA ALA A 252 -19.42 -1.86 7.31
C ALA A 252 -19.07 -0.37 7.56
N TYR A 253 -18.27 0.24 6.69
CA TYR A 253 -17.95 1.67 6.77
C TYR A 253 -19.20 2.53 6.64
N GLN A 254 -20.05 2.28 5.63
CA GLN A 254 -21.30 3.02 5.42
C GLN A 254 -22.29 2.83 6.58
N ALA A 255 -22.31 1.65 7.20
CA ALA A 255 -23.10 1.40 8.41
C ALA A 255 -22.58 2.18 9.63
N LYS A 256 -21.24 2.26 9.80
CA LYS A 256 -20.60 3.00 10.90
C LYS A 256 -20.68 4.52 10.72
N PHE A 257 -20.66 5.01 9.48
CA PHE A 257 -20.68 6.43 9.13
C PHE A 257 -21.85 6.74 8.17
N PRO A 258 -23.11 6.67 8.65
CA PRO A 258 -24.28 6.87 7.80
C PRO A 258 -24.32 8.31 7.27
N GLY A 259 -24.64 8.47 5.98
CA GLY A 259 -24.78 9.78 5.33
C GLY A 259 -23.50 10.33 4.70
N THR A 260 -22.39 9.58 4.69
CA THR A 260 -21.23 9.95 3.87
C THR A 260 -21.58 9.88 2.38
N GLN A 261 -21.45 10.99 1.65
CA GLN A 261 -21.77 11.06 0.21
C GLN A 261 -20.72 10.36 -0.68
N ASN A 262 -19.56 10.02 -0.11
CA ASN A 262 -18.43 9.39 -0.80
C ASN A 262 -18.52 7.86 -0.73
N ASN A 263 -19.49 7.28 -1.45
CA ASN A 263 -19.56 5.83 -1.61
C ASN A 263 -18.42 5.35 -2.51
N PHE A 264 -17.56 4.47 -1.98
CA PHE A 264 -16.40 3.94 -2.69
C PHE A 264 -16.79 3.28 -4.02
N PHE A 265 -17.85 2.47 -4.05
CA PHE A 265 -18.28 1.73 -5.24
C PHE A 265 -18.87 2.61 -6.32
N MET A 266 -19.59 3.67 -5.95
CA MET A 266 -20.06 4.65 -6.94
C MET A 266 -18.87 5.37 -7.59
N GLN A 267 -17.91 5.82 -6.79
CA GLN A 267 -16.69 6.46 -7.31
C GLN A 267 -15.83 5.49 -8.12
N TRP A 268 -15.74 4.22 -7.69
CA TRP A 268 -15.04 3.17 -8.41
C TRP A 268 -15.71 2.88 -9.76
N HIS A 269 -17.04 2.76 -9.81
CA HIS A 269 -17.77 2.59 -11.07
C HIS A 269 -17.49 3.73 -12.04
N GLU A 270 -17.56 4.98 -11.59
CA GLU A 270 -17.24 6.14 -12.44
C GLU A 270 -15.76 6.17 -12.87
N TYR A 271 -14.83 5.77 -12.00
CA TYR A 271 -13.41 5.62 -12.33
C TYR A 271 -13.16 4.57 -13.43
N ILE A 272 -13.88 3.44 -13.41
CA ILE A 272 -13.79 2.43 -14.49
C ILE A 272 -14.39 3.00 -15.77
N LYS A 273 -15.61 3.57 -15.70
CA LYS A 273 -16.36 4.08 -16.85
C LYS A 273 -15.62 5.21 -17.58
N SER A 274 -14.87 6.02 -16.84
CA SER A 274 -14.00 7.08 -17.39
C SER A 274 -12.64 6.57 -17.88
N TYR A 275 -12.38 5.26 -17.84
CA TYR A 275 -11.07 4.66 -18.16
C TYR A 275 -9.93 5.19 -17.28
N GLY A 276 -10.22 5.68 -16.07
CA GLY A 276 -9.23 6.25 -15.16
C GLY A 276 -8.10 5.26 -14.81
N HIS A 277 -8.44 3.98 -14.66
CA HIS A 277 -7.47 2.90 -14.43
C HIS A 277 -6.48 2.70 -15.59
N ILE A 278 -6.92 2.89 -16.82
CA ILE A 278 -6.03 2.84 -18.01
C ILE A 278 -5.22 4.13 -18.12
N ALA A 279 -5.82 5.28 -17.79
CA ALA A 279 -5.15 6.57 -17.82
C ALA A 279 -3.92 6.57 -16.89
N ILE A 280 -4.08 6.18 -15.61
CA ILE A 280 -2.95 6.18 -14.66
C ILE A 280 -1.83 5.21 -15.05
N ILE A 281 -2.17 4.04 -15.61
CA ILE A 281 -1.16 3.09 -16.12
C ILE A 281 -0.41 3.71 -17.30
N ASN A 282 -1.10 4.41 -18.20
CA ASN A 282 -0.44 5.11 -19.32
C ASN A 282 0.44 6.27 -18.83
N GLU A 283 -0.01 7.03 -17.84
CA GLU A 283 0.77 8.08 -17.18
C GLU A 283 2.06 7.49 -16.58
N TRP A 284 1.94 6.37 -15.87
CA TRP A 284 3.08 5.64 -15.33
C TRP A 284 4.05 5.16 -16.42
N ILE A 285 3.56 4.57 -17.52
CA ILE A 285 4.40 4.12 -18.64
C ILE A 285 5.22 5.28 -19.25
N MET A 286 4.71 6.51 -19.21
CA MET A 286 5.44 7.69 -19.69
C MET A 286 6.53 8.14 -18.72
N VAL A 287 6.27 8.05 -17.41
CA VAL A 287 7.15 8.53 -16.34
C VAL A 287 8.22 7.50 -15.94
N SER A 288 7.88 6.21 -15.99
CA SER A 288 8.72 5.13 -15.48
C SER A 288 10.14 5.07 -16.08
N PRO A 289 10.39 5.38 -17.37
CA PRO A 289 11.75 5.38 -17.91
C PRO A 289 12.67 6.42 -17.24
N PHE A 290 12.13 7.55 -16.81
CA PHE A 290 12.88 8.58 -16.09
C PHE A 290 13.16 8.14 -14.66
N VAL A 291 12.19 7.48 -14.01
CA VAL A 291 12.38 6.87 -12.70
C VAL A 291 13.50 5.84 -12.75
N GLU A 292 13.53 4.95 -13.75
CA GLU A 292 14.63 3.97 -13.90
C GLU A 292 15.99 4.62 -14.13
N LYS A 293 16.01 5.69 -14.95
CA LYS A 293 17.22 6.47 -15.23
C LYS A 293 17.82 7.08 -13.96
N HIS A 294 16.99 7.69 -13.11
CA HIS A 294 17.45 8.39 -11.90
C HIS A 294 17.68 7.48 -10.70
N SER A 295 16.81 6.49 -10.50
CA SER A 295 16.90 5.58 -9.34
C SER A 295 17.84 4.39 -9.55
N HIS A 296 18.15 4.06 -10.80
CA HIS A 296 18.81 2.80 -11.18
C HIS A 296 18.06 1.54 -10.74
N THR A 297 16.77 1.66 -10.41
CA THR A 297 15.87 0.53 -10.11
C THR A 297 15.00 0.22 -11.32
N THR A 298 14.53 -1.02 -11.45
CA THR A 298 13.60 -1.41 -12.52
C THR A 298 12.17 -1.04 -12.12
N ALA A 299 11.44 -0.36 -12.99
CA ALA A 299 10.05 -0.04 -12.79
C ALA A 299 9.14 -1.22 -13.13
N ASP A 300 8.08 -1.40 -12.35
CA ASP A 300 7.00 -2.32 -12.68
C ASP A 300 6.19 -1.81 -13.89
N MET A 301 5.49 -2.72 -14.58
CA MET A 301 4.56 -2.39 -15.68
C MET A 301 5.19 -1.66 -16.89
N GLN A 302 6.43 -2.03 -17.25
CA GLN A 302 6.95 -1.67 -18.57
C GLN A 302 5.99 -2.15 -19.66
N ARG A 303 5.72 -1.30 -20.67
CA ARG A 303 5.13 -1.79 -21.92
C ARG A 303 6.05 -2.88 -22.45
N HIS A 304 5.69 -4.14 -22.25
CA HIS A 304 6.06 -5.13 -23.25
C HIS A 304 5.43 -4.64 -24.55
N VAL A 305 6.27 -4.14 -25.45
CA VAL A 305 5.91 -3.82 -26.86
C VAL A 305 5.26 -5.03 -27.56
N SER A 306 5.24 -6.19 -26.91
CA SER A 306 4.53 -7.40 -27.27
C SER A 306 3.53 -7.82 -26.19
N ALA A 307 2.48 -7.03 -25.92
CA ALA A 307 1.22 -7.60 -25.45
C ALA A 307 0.54 -8.32 -26.62
N VAL A 308 1.17 -9.39 -27.11
CA VAL A 308 0.46 -10.39 -27.91
C VAL A 308 -0.58 -10.95 -26.95
N PRO A 309 -1.89 -10.88 -27.29
CA PRO A 309 -2.92 -11.49 -26.46
C PRO A 309 -2.53 -12.94 -26.19
N MET A 310 -2.28 -13.30 -24.93
CA MET A 310 -2.03 -14.69 -24.56
C MET A 310 -3.09 -15.58 -25.20
N THR A 311 -2.63 -16.51 -26.03
CA THR A 311 -3.53 -17.45 -26.70
C THR A 311 -4.00 -18.50 -25.69
N MET A 312 -5.08 -19.23 -26.00
CA MET A 312 -5.52 -20.36 -25.17
C MET A 312 -4.41 -21.40 -24.97
N SER A 313 -3.48 -21.52 -25.92
CA SER A 313 -2.34 -22.44 -25.78
C SER A 313 -1.29 -21.92 -24.80
N ASP A 314 -1.09 -20.60 -24.72
CA ASP A 314 -0.24 -19.97 -23.70
C ASP A 314 -0.81 -20.20 -22.30
N ILE A 315 -2.12 -19.98 -22.13
CA ILE A 315 -2.83 -20.23 -20.86
C ILE A 315 -2.67 -21.70 -20.44
N ALA A 316 -2.97 -22.64 -21.33
CA ALA A 316 -2.84 -24.07 -21.06
C ALA A 316 -1.39 -24.47 -20.72
N ARG A 317 -0.39 -23.82 -21.33
CA ARG A 317 1.03 -24.03 -21.03
C ARG A 317 1.38 -23.53 -19.63
N LEU A 318 0.86 -22.37 -19.23
CA LEU A 318 1.07 -21.78 -17.90
C LEU A 318 0.41 -22.64 -16.81
N GLU A 319 -0.84 -23.06 -16.99
CA GLU A 319 -1.52 -23.97 -16.05
C GLU A 319 -0.76 -25.30 -15.89
N LYS A 320 -0.25 -25.86 -16.99
CA LYS A 320 0.55 -27.09 -16.95
C LYS A 320 1.86 -26.89 -16.18
N ALA A 321 2.49 -25.74 -16.34
CA ALA A 321 3.71 -25.40 -15.60
C ALA A 321 3.44 -25.25 -14.10
N GLU A 322 2.34 -24.60 -13.73
CA GLU A 322 1.90 -24.44 -12.34
C GLU A 322 1.61 -25.80 -11.67
N ARG A 323 0.82 -26.67 -12.31
CA ARG A 323 0.54 -28.04 -11.81
C ARG A 323 1.82 -28.85 -11.61
N LYS A 324 2.80 -28.71 -12.52
CA LYS A 324 4.09 -29.41 -12.41
C LYS A 324 4.91 -28.89 -11.22
N ARG A 325 4.82 -27.61 -10.90
CA ARG A 325 5.52 -27.00 -9.76
C ARG A 325 4.88 -27.38 -8.43
N GLN A 326 3.55 -27.32 -8.32
CA GLN A 326 2.81 -27.76 -7.12
C GLN A 326 3.14 -29.22 -6.77
N ARG A 327 3.16 -30.12 -7.77
CA ARG A 327 3.58 -31.52 -7.59
C ARG A 327 5.02 -31.66 -7.08
N LYS A 328 5.94 -30.79 -7.53
CA LYS A 328 7.33 -30.81 -7.05
C LYS A 328 7.47 -30.26 -5.64
N ALA A 329 6.67 -29.26 -5.26
CA ALA A 329 6.66 -28.71 -3.91
C ALA A 329 6.14 -29.74 -2.91
N GLN A 330 5.03 -30.42 -3.23
CA GLN A 330 4.45 -31.50 -2.43
C GLN A 330 5.37 -32.73 -2.28
N ALA A 331 6.24 -32.99 -3.25
CA ALA A 331 7.20 -34.09 -3.17
C ALA A 331 8.45 -33.75 -2.31
N ARG A 332 8.59 -32.51 -1.84
CA ARG A 332 9.73 -32.02 -1.04
C ARG A 332 9.36 -31.70 0.41
N SER A 333 8.07 -31.66 0.74
CA SER A 333 7.54 -31.58 2.11
C SER A 333 7.38 -32.98 2.68
#